data_AF-A0A2E2Y208-F1
#
_entry.id   AF-A0A2E2Y208-F1
#
_cell.length_a   1.000
_cell.length_b   1.000
_cell.length_c   1.000
_cell.angle_alpha   90.00
_cell.angle_beta   90.00
_cell.angle_gamma   90.00
#
_symmetry.space_group_name_H-M   'P 1'
#
loop_
_entity.id
_entity.type
_entity.pdbx_description
1 polymer ?
#
loop_
_entity_poly.entity_id
_entity_poly.type
_entity_poly.pdbx_seq_one_letter_code
_entity_poly.pdbx_strand_id
1 'polypeptide(L)'
;MPNSNSAKKRLRQNKVNRGRNRSKKSAMRTEIRKIREAAAEISKTRQELEADGKSGEEVTAAIQEQVNSLETQYRVAQKKLDRAGSTNLIHRNKAARTKSRLQRLIRSVKLGA
;
A
#
# COMPACT_ATOMS: atom_id res chain seq x y z
N MET A 1 -13.85 22.42 -29.01
CA MET A 1 -14.57 21.13 -29.16
C MET A 1 -13.77 20.22 -30.08
N PRO A 2 -13.92 18.88 -30.00
CA PRO A 2 -13.28 17.99 -30.97
C PRO A 2 -13.74 18.33 -32.39
N ASN A 3 -12.80 18.62 -33.28
CA ASN A 3 -13.05 19.08 -34.65
C ASN A 3 -13.10 17.96 -35.70
N SER A 4 -12.84 16.71 -35.30
CA SER A 4 -12.89 15.54 -36.18
C SER A 4 -13.59 14.36 -35.50
N ASN A 5 -14.12 13.44 -36.31
CA ASN A 5 -14.78 12.22 -35.83
C ASN A 5 -13.84 11.35 -34.98
N SER A 6 -12.56 11.27 -35.37
CA SER A 6 -11.52 10.58 -34.61
C SER A 6 -11.25 11.26 -33.26
N ALA A 7 -11.17 12.60 -33.23
CA ALA A 7 -11.02 13.35 -31.98
C ALA A 7 -12.22 13.17 -31.04
N LYS A 8 -13.45 13.20 -31.56
CA LYS A 8 -14.68 12.95 -30.77
C LYS A 8 -14.67 11.54 -30.16
N LYS A 9 -14.27 10.53 -30.94
CA LYS A 9 -14.11 9.13 -30.46
C LYS A 9 -13.05 9.03 -29.36
N ARG A 10 -11.88 9.65 -29.54
CA ARG A 10 -10.80 9.66 -28.53
C ARG A 10 -11.23 10.34 -27.25
N LEU A 11 -11.94 11.47 -27.32
CA LEU A 11 -12.48 12.15 -26.13
C LEU A 11 -13.41 11.22 -25.33
N ARG A 12 -14.33 10.52 -26.00
CA ARG A 12 -15.25 9.56 -25.38
C ARG A 12 -14.49 8.42 -24.69
N GLN A 13 -13.55 7.80 -25.39
CA GLN A 13 -12.72 6.71 -24.83
C GLN A 13 -11.89 7.18 -23.62
N ASN A 14 -11.27 8.36 -23.73
CA ASN A 14 -10.44 8.92 -22.67
C ASN A 14 -11.23 9.22 -21.40
N LYS A 15 -12.47 9.73 -21.50
CA LYS A 15 -13.34 9.95 -20.33
C LYS A 15 -13.57 8.64 -19.57
N VAL A 16 -13.92 7.58 -20.30
CA VAL A 16 -14.18 6.25 -19.73
C VAL A 16 -12.91 5.65 -19.12
N ASN A 17 -11.79 5.66 -19.86
CA ASN A 17 -10.51 5.14 -19.38
C ASN A 17 -10.00 5.91 -18.16
N ARG A 18 -10.16 7.24 -18.14
CA ARG A 18 -9.80 8.09 -17.00
C ARG A 18 -10.63 7.75 -15.78
N GLY A 19 -11.94 7.55 -15.91
CA GLY A 19 -12.82 7.14 -14.81
C GLY A 19 -12.39 5.81 -14.19
N ARG A 20 -12.20 4.78 -15.04
CA ARG A 20 -11.73 3.45 -14.59
C ARG A 20 -10.35 3.51 -13.93
N ASN A 21 -9.39 4.20 -14.55
CA ASN A 21 -8.03 4.30 -14.03
C ASN A 21 -7.96 5.12 -12.74
N ARG A 22 -8.80 6.14 -12.60
CA ARG A 22 -8.92 6.93 -11.36
C ARG A 22 -9.38 6.04 -10.22
N SER A 23 -10.46 5.28 -10.41
CA SER A 23 -11.00 4.36 -9.39
C SER A 23 -9.97 3.29 -8.98
N LYS A 24 -9.31 2.65 -9.94
CA LYS A 24 -8.24 1.67 -9.65
C LYS A 24 -7.08 2.29 -8.88
N LYS A 25 -6.65 3.51 -9.25
CA LYS A 25 -5.55 4.22 -8.57
C LYS A 25 -5.94 4.68 -7.17
N SER A 26 -7.17 5.17 -6.96
CA SER A 26 -7.62 5.60 -5.63
C SER A 26 -7.72 4.41 -4.69
N ALA A 27 -8.35 3.30 -5.12
CA ALA A 27 -8.42 2.08 -4.33
C ALA A 27 -7.01 1.60 -3.91
N MET A 28 -6.07 1.53 -4.86
CA MET A 28 -4.68 1.15 -4.57
C MET A 28 -4.00 2.10 -3.56
N ARG A 29 -4.20 3.42 -3.69
CA ARG A 29 -3.65 4.41 -2.76
C ARG A 29 -4.23 4.25 -1.36
N THR A 30 -5.52 3.97 -1.25
CA THR A 30 -6.19 3.76 0.03
C THR A 30 -5.63 2.54 0.75
N GLU A 31 -5.39 1.42 0.05
CA GLU A 31 -4.77 0.23 0.65
C GLU A 31 -3.36 0.54 1.20
N ILE A 32 -2.55 1.27 0.41
CA ILE A 32 -1.20 1.68 0.83
C ILE A 32 -1.28 2.57 2.08
N ARG A 33 -2.26 3.48 2.14
CA ARG A 33 -2.45 4.36 3.30
C ARG A 33 -2.81 3.55 4.55
N LYS A 34 -3.78 2.63 4.44
CA LYS A 34 -4.19 1.76 5.56
C LYS A 34 -3.01 0.96 6.14
N ILE A 35 -2.17 0.38 5.28
CA ILE A 35 -0.97 -0.37 5.71
C ILE A 35 0.01 0.56 6.46
N ARG A 36 0.19 1.80 5.99
CA ARG A 36 1.08 2.77 6.66
C ARG A 36 0.54 3.22 8.00
N GLU A 37 -0.75 3.51 8.08
CA GLU A 37 -1.43 3.89 9.32
C GLU A 37 -1.33 2.73 10.32
N ALA A 38 -1.69 1.51 9.91
CA ALA A 38 -1.59 0.32 10.78
C ALA A 38 -0.16 0.10 11.29
N ALA A 39 0.86 0.24 10.44
CA ALA A 39 2.24 0.11 10.88
C ALA A 39 2.69 1.22 11.83
N ALA A 40 2.20 2.45 11.64
CA ALA A 40 2.49 3.57 12.54
C ALA A 40 1.85 3.34 13.91
N GLU A 41 0.61 2.85 13.97
CA GLU A 41 -0.04 2.50 15.24
C GLU A 41 0.70 1.39 15.97
N ILE A 42 1.10 0.31 15.26
CA ILE A 42 1.91 -0.76 15.87
C ILE A 42 3.24 -0.20 16.41
N SER A 43 3.87 0.73 15.68
CA SER A 43 5.11 1.36 16.14
C SER A 43 4.92 2.19 17.42
N LYS A 44 3.77 2.85 17.59
CA LYS A 44 3.45 3.60 18.83
C LYS A 44 3.21 2.64 19.99
N THR A 45 2.38 1.61 19.77
CA THR A 45 2.14 0.57 20.78
C THR A 45 3.44 -0.07 21.23
N ARG A 46 4.36 -0.33 20.29
CA ARG A 46 5.71 -0.81 20.60
C ARG A 46 6.46 0.13 21.54
N GLN A 47 6.51 1.42 21.22
CA GLN A 47 7.20 2.43 22.03
C GLN A 47 6.59 2.57 23.43
N GLU A 48 5.27 2.51 23.55
CA GLU A 48 4.57 2.53 24.84
C GLU A 48 4.95 1.30 25.70
N LEU A 49 4.97 0.10 25.10
CA LEU A 49 5.37 -1.12 25.81
C LEU A 49 6.84 -1.11 26.22
N GLU A 50 7.73 -0.57 25.38
CA GLU A 50 9.14 -0.39 25.71
C GLU A 50 9.34 0.64 26.83
N ALA A 51 8.52 1.70 26.88
CA ALA A 51 8.53 2.69 27.95
C ALA A 51 8.02 2.14 29.29
N ASP A 52 7.09 1.17 29.27
CA ASP A 52 6.64 0.43 30.46
C ASP A 52 7.74 -0.50 31.05
N GLY A 53 8.91 -0.60 30.41
CA GLY A 53 10.02 -1.44 30.87
C GLY A 53 9.86 -2.93 30.52
N LYS A 54 8.96 -3.28 29.59
CA LYS A 54 8.80 -4.67 29.11
C LYS A 54 10.03 -5.10 28.34
N SER A 55 10.41 -6.37 28.54
CA SER A 55 11.51 -6.98 27.79
C SER A 55 11.14 -7.09 26.30
N GLY A 56 12.16 -7.08 25.42
CA GLY A 56 11.93 -7.11 23.97
C GLY A 56 11.10 -8.31 23.49
N GLU A 57 11.21 -9.46 24.16
CA GLU A 57 10.41 -10.66 23.85
C GLU A 57 8.92 -10.45 24.14
N GLU A 58 8.58 -9.86 25.28
CA GLU A 58 7.19 -9.55 25.66
C GLU A 58 6.55 -8.56 24.68
N VAL A 59 7.32 -7.54 24.27
CA VAL A 59 6.88 -6.56 23.27
C VAL A 59 6.58 -7.24 21.94
N THR A 60 7.46 -8.14 21.48
CA THR A 60 7.23 -8.87 20.22
C THR A 60 6.03 -9.81 20.29
N ALA A 61 5.82 -10.49 21.42
CA ALA A 61 4.69 -11.39 21.63
C ALA A 61 3.35 -10.62 21.62
N ALA A 62 3.28 -9.47 22.28
CA ALA A 62 2.07 -8.64 22.34
C ALA A 62 1.63 -8.11 20.97
N ILE A 63 2.59 -7.82 20.08
CA ILE A 63 2.35 -7.21 18.76
C ILE A 63 2.13 -8.27 17.65
N GLN A 64 2.40 -9.55 17.94
CA GLN A 64 2.49 -10.61 16.93
C GLN A 64 1.21 -10.75 16.08
N GLU A 65 0.03 -10.68 16.71
CA GLU A 65 -1.24 -10.80 15.99
C GLU A 65 -1.46 -9.63 15.02
N GLN A 66 -1.14 -8.41 15.46
CA GLN A 66 -1.27 -7.19 14.66
C GLN A 66 -0.30 -7.22 13.47
N VAL A 67 0.93 -7.70 13.68
CA VAL A 67 1.93 -7.88 12.62
C VAL A 67 1.49 -8.95 11.62
N ASN A 68 0.93 -10.06 12.07
CA ASN A 68 0.37 -11.09 11.18
C ASN A 68 -0.75 -10.52 10.31
N SER A 69 -1.66 -9.76 10.91
CA SER A 69 -2.72 -9.05 10.18
C SER A 69 -2.13 -8.08 9.14
N LEU A 70 -1.14 -7.27 9.50
CA LEU A 70 -0.45 -6.36 8.59
C LEU A 70 0.22 -7.10 7.42
N GLU A 71 0.88 -8.23 7.68
CA GLU A 71 1.52 -9.06 6.65
C GLU A 71 0.48 -9.62 5.66
N THR A 72 -0.69 -10.08 6.15
CA THR A 72 -1.77 -10.57 5.27
C THR A 72 -2.32 -9.46 4.38
N GLN A 73 -2.58 -8.28 4.94
CA GLN A 73 -3.02 -7.10 4.18
C GLN A 73 -1.98 -6.69 3.13
N TYR A 74 -0.70 -6.73 3.50
CA TYR A 74 0.40 -6.46 2.57
C TYR A 74 0.44 -7.44 1.41
N ARG A 75 0.24 -8.75 1.63
CA ARG A 75 0.18 -9.75 0.54
C ARG A 75 -0.94 -9.44 -0.45
N VAL A 76 -2.09 -8.99 0.03
CA VAL A 76 -3.21 -8.57 -0.84
C VAL A 76 -2.83 -7.31 -1.63
N ALA A 77 -2.25 -6.31 -0.97
CA ALA A 77 -1.80 -5.08 -1.62
C ALA A 77 -0.69 -5.33 -2.66
N GLN A 78 0.24 -6.25 -2.38
CA GLN A 78 1.29 -6.68 -3.28
C GLN A 78 0.71 -7.22 -4.59
N LYS A 79 -0.25 -8.15 -4.51
CA LYS A 79 -0.95 -8.69 -5.70
C LYS A 79 -1.62 -7.58 -6.51
N LYS A 80 -2.22 -6.59 -5.86
CA LYS A 80 -2.85 -5.44 -6.54
C LYS A 80 -1.81 -4.52 -7.21
N LEU A 81 -0.68 -4.26 -6.56
CA LEU A 81 0.42 -3.45 -7.10
C LEU A 81 1.06 -4.08 -8.33
N ASP A 82 1.26 -5.40 -8.31
CA ASP A 82 1.87 -6.12 -9.43
C ASP A 82 0.95 -6.14 -10.66
N ARG A 83 -0.35 -6.33 -10.45
CA ARG A 83 -1.37 -6.18 -11.51
C ARG A 83 -1.42 -4.75 -12.06
N ALA A 84 -1.27 -3.74 -11.19
CA ALA A 84 -1.25 -2.35 -11.64
C ALA A 84 0.01 -2.03 -12.46
N GLY A 85 1.13 -2.67 -12.14
CA GLY A 85 2.38 -2.60 -12.91
C GLY A 85 2.29 -3.28 -14.28
N SER A 86 1.66 -4.46 -14.37
CA SER A 86 1.51 -5.21 -15.62
C SER A 86 0.49 -4.58 -16.57
N THR A 87 -0.58 -3.98 -16.05
CA THR A 87 -1.64 -3.34 -16.85
C THR A 87 -1.31 -1.90 -17.27
N ASN A 88 -0.06 -1.46 -17.13
CA ASN A 88 0.40 -0.09 -17.41
C ASN A 88 -0.40 1.01 -16.69
N LEU A 89 -1.10 0.67 -15.60
CA LEU A 89 -1.78 1.66 -14.77
C LEU A 89 -0.77 2.51 -14.00
N ILE A 90 0.31 1.86 -13.54
CA ILE A 90 1.53 2.46 -13.02
C ILE A 90 2.74 1.81 -13.69
N HIS A 91 3.86 2.54 -13.74
CA HIS A 91 5.10 1.97 -14.27
C HIS A 91 5.62 0.83 -13.39
N ARG A 92 6.18 -0.22 -13.99
CA ARG A 92 6.74 -1.40 -13.30
C ARG A 92 7.70 -1.04 -12.15
N ASN A 93 8.61 -0.08 -12.38
CA ASN A 93 9.56 0.37 -11.35
C ASN A 93 8.85 1.12 -10.21
N LYS A 94 7.74 1.80 -10.49
CA LYS A 94 6.94 2.45 -9.44
C LYS A 94 6.27 1.40 -8.55
N ALA A 95 5.70 0.35 -9.14
CA ALA A 95 5.15 -0.77 -8.38
C ALA A 95 6.24 -1.42 -7.50
N ALA A 96 7.39 -1.74 -8.09
CA ALA A 96 8.53 -2.35 -7.38
C ALA A 96 9.02 -1.48 -6.20
N ARG A 97 9.20 -0.17 -6.42
CA ARG A 97 9.61 0.77 -5.36
C ARG A 97 8.58 0.85 -4.23
N THR A 98 7.29 0.86 -4.56
CA THR A 98 6.24 0.89 -3.54
C THR A 98 6.24 -0.40 -2.70
N LYS A 99 6.37 -1.58 -3.33
CA LYS A 99 6.50 -2.85 -2.61
C LYS A 99 7.70 -2.86 -1.67
N SER A 100 8.87 -2.50 -2.18
CA SER A 100 10.11 -2.43 -1.38
C SER A 100 9.98 -1.51 -0.16
N ARG A 101 9.39 -0.31 -0.34
CA ARG A 101 9.17 0.63 0.78
C ARG A 101 8.22 0.09 1.84
N LEU A 102 7.14 -0.55 1.43
CA LEU A 102 6.17 -1.16 2.36
C LEU A 102 6.80 -2.34 3.12
N GLN A 103 7.53 -3.20 2.42
CA GLN A 103 8.22 -4.34 3.06
C GLN A 103 9.26 -3.86 4.08
N ARG A 104 10.03 -2.81 3.75
CA ARG A 104 11.00 -2.22 4.67
C ARG A 104 10.32 -1.74 5.95
N LEU A 105 9.16 -1.10 5.82
CA LEU A 105 8.40 -0.58 6.96
C LEU A 105 7.78 -1.71 7.82
N ILE A 106 7.34 -2.81 7.22
CA ILE A 106 6.92 -3.99 8.00
C ILE A 106 8.11 -4.59 8.76
N ARG A 107 9.27 -4.67 8.09
CA ARG A 107 10.50 -5.20 8.70
C ARG A 107 10.99 -4.34 9.86
N SER A 108 10.92 -3.00 9.75
CA SER A 108 11.29 -2.10 10.84
C SER A 108 10.40 -2.29 12.05
N VAL A 109 9.08 -2.38 11.85
CA VAL A 109 8.13 -2.63 12.94
C VAL A 109 8.39 -3.97 13.64
N LYS A 110 8.71 -5.01 12.86
CA LYS A 110 9.02 -6.35 13.39
C LYS A 110 10.31 -6.37 14.20
N LEU A 111 11.38 -5.76 13.68
CA LEU A 111 12.72 -5.82 14.29
C LEU A 111 12.98 -4.71 15.33
N GLY A 112 12.19 -3.63 15.34
CA GLY A 112 12.40 -2.49 16.23
C GLY A 112 13.58 -1.60 15.83
N ALA A 113 13.74 -1.34 14.53
CA ALA A 113 14.85 -0.56 13.97
C ALA A 113 14.37 0.67 13.19
#